data_AF-A0AAU4P490-F1
#
_entry.id   AF-A0AAU4P490-F1
#
_cell.length_a   1.000
_cell.length_b   1.000
_cell.length_c   1.000
_cell.angle_alpha   90.00
_cell.angle_beta   90.00
_cell.angle_gamma   90.00
#
_symmetry.space_group_name_H-M   'P 1'
#
loop_
_entity.id
_entity.type
_entity.pdbx_description
1 polymer ?
#
loop_
_entity_poly.entity_id
_entity_poly.type
_entity_poly.pdbx_seq_one_letter_code
_entity_poly.pdbx_strand_id
1 'polypeptide(L)'
;MTIDVEQVDDPRTIGKHPAMRGYPCCTSTVTYPGRGYRAMFGWVQFVRSTDNASGGADFDMDPFILFEDAPSPYCFFGINPTLFDAPSRAERRPMAWLAHSFLAYTPLDREQRCVIPLTGFSWGFGIDAEGNIPVRPAAALTAADWDEHLPYLGTSYPAWEFEKWRADAQP
;
A
#
# COMPACT_ATOMS: atom_id res chain seq x y z
N MET A 1 -6.77 -7.28 11.44
CA MET A 1 -6.29 -7.26 10.05
C MET A 1 -5.48 -8.51 9.82
N THR A 2 -5.62 -9.15 8.68
CA THR A 2 -4.81 -10.29 8.27
C THR A 2 -4.00 -9.86 7.05
N ILE A 3 -2.74 -10.29 6.97
CA ILE A 3 -1.84 -10.01 5.84
C ILE A 3 -1.35 -11.36 5.33
N ASP A 4 -1.49 -11.57 4.03
CA ASP A 4 -0.97 -12.73 3.33
C ASP A 4 -0.08 -12.25 2.18
N VAL A 5 1.16 -12.73 2.17
CA VAL A 5 2.12 -12.45 1.10
C VAL A 5 2.58 -13.80 0.57
N GLU A 6 2.24 -14.07 -0.68
CA GLU A 6 2.53 -15.34 -1.32
C GLU A 6 3.25 -15.15 -2.64
N GLN A 7 4.06 -16.15 -3.01
CA GLN A 7 4.65 -16.23 -4.32
C GLN A 7 3.66 -16.88 -5.29
N VAL A 8 3.42 -16.27 -6.45
CA VAL A 8 2.33 -16.69 -7.34
C VAL A 8 2.83 -17.62 -8.43
N ASP A 9 2.45 -18.89 -8.32
CA ASP A 9 2.79 -19.90 -9.34
C ASP A 9 2.01 -19.71 -10.64
N ASP A 10 0.69 -19.52 -10.56
CA ASP A 10 -0.14 -19.25 -11.74
C ASP A 10 -0.67 -17.80 -11.73
N PRO A 11 0.01 -16.84 -12.37
CA PRO A 11 -0.38 -15.43 -12.34
C PRO A 11 -1.76 -15.15 -12.95
N ARG A 12 -2.33 -16.08 -13.73
CA ARG A 12 -3.67 -15.90 -14.32
C ARG A 12 -4.77 -15.94 -13.26
N THR A 13 -4.56 -16.62 -12.14
CA THR A 13 -5.56 -16.70 -11.04
C THR A 13 -5.78 -15.34 -10.39
N ILE A 14 -4.80 -14.44 -10.50
CA ILE A 14 -4.84 -13.07 -9.98
C ILE A 14 -4.90 -12.00 -11.09
N GLY A 15 -5.27 -12.39 -12.32
CA GLY A 15 -5.45 -11.46 -13.43
C GLY A 15 -4.16 -10.90 -14.05
N LYS A 16 -3.03 -11.57 -13.88
CA LYS A 16 -1.73 -11.18 -14.46
C LYS A 16 -1.34 -12.06 -15.66
N HIS A 17 -0.43 -11.55 -16.49
CA HIS A 17 0.11 -12.26 -17.66
C HIS A 17 0.96 -13.48 -17.24
N PRO A 18 0.94 -14.63 -17.96
CA PRO A 18 1.70 -15.84 -17.63
C PRO A 18 3.21 -15.64 -17.41
N ALA A 19 3.80 -14.65 -18.08
CA ALA A 19 5.23 -14.31 -17.93
C ALA A 19 5.58 -13.79 -16.52
N MET A 20 4.59 -13.39 -15.72
CA MET A 20 4.77 -12.88 -14.35
C MET A 20 4.82 -13.98 -13.29
N ARG A 21 4.97 -15.25 -13.70
CA ARG A 21 5.12 -16.39 -12.78
C ARG A 21 6.24 -16.14 -11.77
N GLY A 22 5.96 -16.40 -10.49
CA GLY A 22 6.93 -16.31 -9.41
C GLY A 22 7.10 -14.92 -8.82
N TYR A 23 6.44 -13.88 -9.35
CA TYR A 23 6.28 -12.62 -8.63
C TYR A 23 5.27 -12.82 -7.47
N PRO A 24 5.46 -12.12 -6.35
CA PRO A 24 4.50 -12.22 -5.26
C PRO A 24 3.30 -11.30 -5.43
N CYS A 25 2.25 -11.62 -4.68
CA CYS A 25 1.17 -10.70 -4.38
C CYS A 25 0.96 -10.57 -2.88
N CYS A 26 0.33 -9.48 -2.47
CA CYS A 26 -0.09 -9.24 -1.10
C CYS A 26 -1.60 -9.03 -1.05
N THR A 27 -2.25 -9.73 -0.13
CA THR A 27 -3.65 -9.50 0.23
C THR A 27 -3.73 -9.10 1.70
N SER A 28 -4.40 -7.99 2.01
CA SER A 28 -4.74 -7.64 3.40
C SER A 28 -6.22 -7.40 3.59
N THR A 29 -6.80 -8.08 4.58
CA THR A 29 -8.22 -7.98 4.92
C THR A 29 -8.42 -7.36 6.30
N VAL A 30 -9.52 -6.60 6.44
CA VAL A 30 -9.89 -5.90 7.67
C VAL A 30 -11.17 -6.51 8.22
N THR A 31 -11.12 -6.93 9.48
CA THR A 31 -12.31 -7.32 10.24
C THR A 31 -12.53 -6.26 11.31
N TYR A 32 -13.66 -5.56 11.24
CA TYR A 32 -14.05 -4.53 12.19
C TYR A 32 -15.52 -4.72 12.58
N PRO A 33 -15.89 -4.62 13.88
CA PRO A 33 -17.26 -4.86 14.34
C PRO A 33 -18.26 -3.77 13.94
N GLY A 34 -17.80 -2.60 13.51
CA GLY A 34 -18.65 -1.56 12.96
C GLY A 34 -19.35 -2.00 11.66
N ARG A 35 -20.40 -1.26 11.28
CA ARG A 35 -21.22 -1.55 10.09
C ARG A 35 -21.45 -0.28 9.28
N GLY A 36 -21.73 -0.45 7.98
CA GLY A 36 -21.97 0.66 7.07
C GLY A 36 -20.79 1.63 7.05
N TYR A 37 -21.06 2.94 7.10
CA TYR A 37 -20.02 3.97 7.11
C TYR A 37 -19.06 3.89 8.30
N ARG A 38 -19.44 3.25 9.42
CA ARG A 38 -18.51 3.01 10.54
C ARG A 38 -17.43 1.98 10.23
N ALA A 39 -17.59 1.21 9.16
CA ALA A 39 -16.59 0.27 8.67
C ALA A 39 -15.92 0.77 7.39
N MET A 40 -16.03 2.08 7.09
CA MET A 40 -15.42 2.66 5.92
C MET A 40 -13.98 3.05 6.22
N PHE A 41 -13.06 2.50 5.43
CA PHE A 41 -11.63 2.72 5.56
C PHE A 41 -11.02 2.93 4.18
N GLY A 42 -9.75 3.31 4.16
CA GLY A 42 -8.93 3.32 2.97
C GLY A 42 -7.53 2.80 3.21
N TRP A 43 -6.95 2.25 2.15
CA TRP A 43 -5.55 1.86 2.08
C TRP A 43 -4.76 2.95 1.37
N VAL A 44 -3.77 3.52 2.05
CA VAL A 44 -2.77 4.42 1.47
C VAL A 44 -1.51 3.59 1.26
N GLN A 45 -0.99 3.54 0.04
CA GLN A 45 0.20 2.77 -0.29
C GLN A 45 1.27 3.66 -0.91
N PHE A 46 2.50 3.44 -0.46
CA PHE A 46 3.72 4.02 -1.02
C PHE A 46 4.63 2.91 -1.47
N VAL A 47 5.31 3.11 -2.59
CA VAL A 47 6.26 2.14 -3.14
C VAL A 47 7.60 2.81 -3.37
N ARG A 48 8.68 2.11 -3.07
CA ARG A 48 10.00 2.45 -3.58
C ARG A 48 10.58 1.26 -4.29
N SER A 49 11.32 1.53 -5.36
CA SER A 49 12.04 0.49 -6.06
C SER A 49 13.33 1.01 -6.65
N THR A 50 14.35 0.17 -6.73
CA THR A 50 15.65 0.57 -7.29
C THR A 50 15.59 0.91 -8.78
N ASP A 51 14.47 0.62 -9.45
CA ASP A 51 14.20 1.02 -10.83
C ASP A 51 13.25 2.22 -10.98
N ASN A 52 12.83 2.86 -9.88
CA ASN A 52 12.08 4.10 -9.93
C ASN A 52 12.98 5.30 -10.24
N ALA A 53 12.39 6.49 -10.42
CA ALA A 53 13.11 7.71 -10.79
C ALA A 53 14.20 8.12 -9.78
N SER A 54 14.03 7.74 -8.51
CA SER A 54 14.99 8.04 -7.44
C SER A 54 16.10 6.98 -7.29
N GLY A 55 16.04 5.87 -8.05
CA GLY A 55 16.94 4.73 -7.85
C GLY A 55 16.71 4.00 -6.51
N GLY A 56 15.50 4.06 -5.97
CA GLY A 56 15.11 3.43 -4.69
C GLY A 56 15.40 4.26 -3.44
N ALA A 57 15.80 5.52 -3.59
CA ALA A 57 15.99 6.44 -2.47
C ALA A 57 14.65 6.90 -1.87
N ASP A 58 13.69 7.25 -2.75
CA ASP A 58 12.43 7.86 -2.38
C ASP A 58 11.24 6.93 -2.64
N PHE A 59 10.18 7.15 -1.88
CA PHE A 59 8.87 6.53 -2.07
C PHE A 59 8.00 7.38 -2.99
N ASP A 60 7.25 6.70 -3.84
CA ASP A 60 6.20 7.26 -4.70
C ASP A 60 4.82 6.81 -4.20
N MET A 61 3.78 7.61 -4.43
CA MET A 61 2.40 7.17 -4.27
C MET A 61 2.11 5.98 -5.19
N ASP A 62 1.34 5.03 -4.70
CA ASP A 62 0.77 3.94 -5.50
C ASP A 62 -0.76 3.96 -5.42
N PRO A 63 -1.43 4.89 -6.12
CA PRO A 63 -2.87 5.02 -6.11
C PRO A 63 -3.54 3.90 -6.93
N PHE A 64 -4.87 3.86 -6.92
CA PHE A 64 -5.58 2.89 -7.74
C PHE A 64 -5.37 3.16 -9.23
N ILE A 65 -4.83 2.19 -9.96
CA ILE A 65 -4.41 2.33 -11.38
C ILE A 65 -5.48 2.90 -12.33
N LEU A 66 -6.77 2.69 -12.05
CA LEU A 66 -7.84 3.23 -12.89
C LEU A 66 -8.14 4.71 -12.62
N PHE A 67 -7.67 5.26 -11.51
CA PHE A 67 -7.98 6.59 -11.00
C PHE A 67 -6.73 7.29 -10.48
N GLU A 68 -5.60 7.14 -11.16
CA GLU A 68 -4.32 7.76 -10.75
C GLU A 68 -4.40 9.29 -10.71
N ASP A 69 -5.28 9.90 -11.50
CA ASP A 69 -5.55 11.34 -11.55
C ASP A 69 -6.60 11.80 -10.53
N ALA A 70 -7.26 10.87 -9.82
CA ALA A 70 -8.21 11.24 -8.80
C ALA A 70 -7.49 11.91 -7.63
N PRO A 71 -8.01 13.03 -7.09
CA PRO A 71 -7.40 13.74 -5.97
C PRO A 71 -7.70 13.03 -4.64
N SER A 72 -7.25 11.78 -4.52
CA SER A 72 -7.43 10.86 -3.41
C SER A 72 -6.13 10.10 -3.14
N PRO A 73 -5.70 9.96 -1.87
CA PRO A 73 -4.48 9.21 -1.52
C PRO A 73 -4.70 7.70 -1.43
N TYR A 74 -5.93 7.22 -1.69
CA TYR A 74 -6.30 5.82 -1.47
C TYR A 74 -6.13 4.95 -2.72
N CYS A 75 -5.45 3.81 -2.57
CA CYS A 75 -5.42 2.75 -3.57
C CYS A 75 -6.65 1.83 -3.49
N PHE A 76 -7.24 1.68 -2.30
CA PHE A 76 -8.54 1.05 -2.11
C PHE A 76 -9.30 1.79 -1.02
N PHE A 77 -10.59 2.03 -1.21
CA PHE A 77 -11.44 2.69 -0.23
C PHE A 77 -12.84 2.08 -0.25
N GLY A 78 -13.44 1.86 0.92
CA GLY A 78 -14.77 1.27 1.01
C GLY A 78 -15.05 0.65 2.36
N ILE A 79 -16.10 -0.18 2.43
CA ILE A 79 -16.48 -0.90 3.65
C ILE A 79 -15.55 -2.11 3.80
N ASN A 80 -14.76 -2.16 4.89
CA ASN A 80 -13.77 -3.21 5.16
C ASN A 80 -12.93 -3.53 3.90
N PRO A 81 -12.27 -2.52 3.30
CA PRO A 81 -11.65 -2.67 1.99
C PRO A 81 -10.50 -3.67 2.09
N THR A 82 -10.39 -4.53 1.09
CA THR A 82 -9.24 -5.42 0.92
C THR A 82 -8.17 -4.68 0.13
N LEU A 83 -6.94 -4.69 0.65
CA LEU A 83 -5.76 -4.36 -0.15
C LEU A 83 -5.43 -5.58 -0.98
N PHE A 84 -5.28 -5.42 -2.30
CA PHE A 84 -4.68 -6.42 -3.17
C PHE A 84 -3.65 -5.75 -4.07
N ASP A 85 -2.41 -6.23 -4.04
CA ASP A 85 -1.36 -5.73 -4.91
C ASP A 85 -0.45 -6.87 -5.40
N ALA A 86 -0.01 -6.75 -6.65
CA ALA A 86 0.76 -7.75 -7.38
C ALA A 86 1.74 -7.06 -8.34
N PRO A 87 2.77 -6.38 -7.82
CA PRO A 87 3.79 -5.72 -8.61
C PRO A 87 4.57 -6.77 -9.42
N SER A 88 4.96 -6.39 -10.63
CA SER A 88 5.76 -7.27 -11.50
C SER A 88 6.63 -6.44 -12.43
N ARG A 89 7.59 -7.08 -13.09
CA ARG A 89 8.44 -6.47 -14.11
C ARG A 89 8.50 -7.36 -15.35
N ALA A 90 8.58 -6.72 -16.51
CA ALA A 90 8.77 -7.43 -17.77
C ALA A 90 10.13 -8.17 -17.79
N GLU A 91 11.16 -7.58 -17.19
CA GLU A 91 12.50 -8.14 -17.10
C GLU A 91 12.89 -8.47 -15.66
N ARG A 92 13.63 -9.58 -15.47
CA ARG A 92 14.17 -9.99 -14.18
C ARG A 92 15.59 -9.48 -13.97
N ARG A 93 15.71 -8.16 -13.84
CA ARG A 93 16.98 -7.53 -13.48
C ARG A 93 17.10 -7.38 -11.97
N PRO A 94 18.32 -7.41 -11.40
CA PRO A 94 18.51 -7.21 -9.98
C PRO A 94 17.83 -5.93 -9.50
N MET A 95 16.98 -6.06 -8.49
CA MET A 95 16.27 -4.94 -7.90
C MET A 95 15.74 -5.23 -6.51
N ALA A 96 15.39 -4.16 -5.80
CA ALA A 96 14.57 -4.24 -4.61
C ALA A 96 13.27 -3.46 -4.83
N TRP A 97 12.17 -4.01 -4.36
CA TRP A 97 10.86 -3.36 -4.33
C TRP A 97 10.28 -3.47 -2.92
N LEU A 98 9.78 -2.36 -2.39
CA LEU A 98 9.20 -2.29 -1.05
C LEU A 98 7.96 -1.40 -1.08
N ALA A 99 6.86 -1.90 -0.53
CA ALA A 99 5.68 -1.12 -0.23
C ALA A 99 5.57 -0.82 1.25
N HIS A 100 5.06 0.36 1.58
CA HIS A 100 4.46 0.69 2.87
C HIS A 100 2.95 0.87 2.66
N SER A 101 2.14 0.04 3.31
CA SER A 101 0.69 0.04 3.18
C SER A 101 0.06 0.37 4.53
N PHE A 102 -0.72 1.45 4.58
CA PHE A 102 -1.37 1.93 5.80
C PHE A 102 -2.89 1.85 5.65
N LEU A 103 -3.54 1.20 6.61
CA LEU A 103 -4.98 1.29 6.77
C LEU A 103 -5.31 2.58 7.51
N ALA A 104 -6.20 3.38 6.94
CA ALA A 104 -6.60 4.65 7.50
C ALA A 104 -8.12 4.81 7.53
N TYR A 105 -8.56 5.66 8.44
CA TYR A 105 -9.93 6.14 8.55
C TYR A 105 -10.05 7.59 8.04
N THR A 106 -11.19 7.91 7.43
CA THR A 106 -11.57 9.28 7.07
C THR A 106 -12.86 9.63 7.80
N PRO A 107 -12.83 10.53 8.79
CA PRO A 107 -14.04 11.06 9.40
C PRO A 107 -14.94 11.73 8.37
N LEU A 108 -16.19 11.30 8.29
CA LEU A 108 -17.17 11.80 7.30
C LEU A 108 -17.95 13.04 7.78
N ASP A 109 -17.79 13.38 9.05
CA ASP A 109 -18.42 14.52 9.72
C ASP A 109 -17.53 15.78 9.72
N ARG A 110 -16.33 15.71 9.11
CA ARG A 110 -15.43 16.86 8.93
C ARG A 110 -15.67 17.55 7.59
N GLU A 111 -15.61 18.88 7.61
CA GLU A 111 -15.64 19.69 6.38
C GLU A 111 -14.40 19.42 5.51
N GLN A 112 -13.23 19.37 6.15
CA GLN A 112 -11.96 19.08 5.51
C GLN A 112 -11.70 17.57 5.51
N ARG A 113 -11.42 17.01 4.33
CA ARG A 113 -11.05 15.59 4.18
C ARG A 113 -9.76 15.32 4.93
N CYS A 114 -9.75 14.27 5.74
CA CYS A 114 -8.64 13.94 6.63
C CYS A 114 -8.33 12.43 6.60
N VAL A 115 -7.05 12.09 6.58
CA VAL A 115 -6.55 10.72 6.70
C VAL A 115 -5.98 10.51 8.09
N ILE A 116 -6.56 9.57 8.85
CA ILE A 116 -6.09 9.15 10.17
C ILE A 116 -5.56 7.72 10.05
N PRO A 117 -4.22 7.50 10.09
CA PRO A 117 -3.66 6.15 10.04
C PRO A 117 -3.99 5.37 11.31
N LEU A 118 -4.33 4.09 11.13
CA LEU A 118 -4.72 3.17 12.22
C LEU A 118 -3.66 2.10 12.43
N THR A 119 -3.16 1.52 11.34
CA THR A 119 -2.12 0.50 11.33
C THR A 119 -1.44 0.47 9.98
N GLY A 120 -0.25 -0.13 9.90
CA GLY A 120 0.45 -0.29 8.65
C GLY A 120 1.45 -1.44 8.69
N PHE A 121 1.83 -1.88 7.50
CA PHE A 121 2.84 -2.90 7.31
C PHE A 121 3.64 -2.61 6.04
N SER A 122 4.88 -3.10 6.03
CA SER A 122 5.67 -3.18 4.82
C SER A 122 5.71 -4.59 4.29
N TRP A 123 5.88 -4.74 2.99
CA TRP A 123 6.12 -6.02 2.32
C TRP A 123 6.83 -5.76 1.00
N GLY A 124 7.39 -6.79 0.38
CA GLY A 124 7.94 -6.61 -0.96
C GLY A 124 8.68 -7.81 -1.49
N PHE A 125 9.64 -7.56 -2.37
CA PHE A 125 10.46 -8.60 -2.98
C PHE A 125 11.77 -8.03 -3.51
N GLY A 126 12.73 -8.92 -3.73
CA GLY A 126 13.91 -8.64 -4.54
C GLY A 126 13.88 -9.41 -5.84
N ILE A 127 14.73 -9.03 -6.77
CA ILE A 127 15.20 -9.89 -7.84
C ILE A 127 16.71 -10.03 -7.64
N ASP A 128 17.22 -11.25 -7.52
CA ASP A 128 18.66 -11.49 -7.36
C ASP A 128 19.39 -11.52 -8.71
N ALA A 129 20.70 -11.76 -8.69
CA ALA A 129 21.54 -11.81 -9.89
C ALA A 129 21.17 -12.96 -10.83
N GLU A 130 20.60 -14.03 -10.29
CA GLU A 130 20.15 -15.22 -10.98
C GLU A 130 18.70 -15.11 -11.50
N GLY A 131 17.99 -14.03 -11.15
CA GLY A 131 16.61 -13.78 -11.54
C GLY A 131 15.58 -14.52 -10.67
N ASN A 132 15.97 -15.02 -9.50
CA ASN A 132 15.02 -15.49 -8.49
C ASN A 132 14.36 -14.29 -7.80
N ILE A 133 13.16 -14.51 -7.27
CA ILE A 133 12.32 -13.46 -6.72
C ILE A 133 12.06 -13.75 -5.23
N PRO A 134 13.05 -13.54 -4.34
CA PRO A 134 12.84 -13.74 -2.91
C PRO A 134 11.78 -12.77 -2.39
N VAL A 135 10.76 -13.33 -1.75
CA VAL A 135 9.70 -12.56 -1.08
C VAL A 135 10.25 -11.97 0.20
N ARG A 136 10.00 -10.68 0.42
CA ARG A 136 10.18 -10.03 1.70
C ARG A 136 8.86 -10.12 2.46
N PRO A 137 8.81 -10.85 3.59
CA PRO A 137 7.58 -11.05 4.35
C PRO A 137 7.06 -9.73 4.91
N ALA A 138 5.77 -9.72 5.25
CA ALA A 138 5.16 -8.58 5.89
C ALA A 138 5.80 -8.26 7.25
N ALA A 139 6.07 -6.98 7.50
CA ALA A 139 6.57 -6.49 8.77
C ALA A 139 5.76 -5.28 9.23
N ALA A 140 5.41 -5.24 10.53
CA ALA A 140 4.65 -4.12 11.09
C ALA A 140 5.44 -2.80 10.94
N LEU A 141 4.73 -1.74 10.55
CA LEU A 141 5.25 -0.38 10.55
C LEU A 141 4.92 0.33 11.85
N THR A 142 5.55 1.46 12.06
CA THR A 142 5.42 2.32 13.23
C THR A 142 4.92 3.71 12.85
N ALA A 143 4.62 4.53 13.86
CA ALA A 143 4.28 5.93 13.64
C ALA A 143 5.40 6.72 12.94
N ALA A 144 6.66 6.36 13.17
CA ALA A 144 7.79 7.01 12.48
C ALA A 144 7.75 6.76 10.97
N ASP A 145 7.44 5.52 10.56
CA ASP A 145 7.33 5.16 9.14
C ASP A 145 6.18 5.89 8.44
N TRP A 146 5.12 6.25 9.15
CA TRP A 146 4.06 7.12 8.61
C TRP A 146 4.50 8.58 8.54
N ASP A 147 5.14 9.07 9.60
CA ASP A 147 5.60 10.46 9.70
C ASP A 147 6.59 10.81 8.58
N GLU A 148 7.40 9.85 8.11
CA GLU A 148 8.29 9.99 6.95
C GLU A 148 7.55 10.38 5.66
N HIS A 149 6.29 9.97 5.50
CA HIS A 149 5.50 10.23 4.29
C HIS A 149 4.70 11.54 4.35
N LEU A 150 4.53 12.13 5.53
CA LEU A 150 3.71 13.34 5.73
C LEU A 150 4.13 14.52 4.85
N PRO A 151 5.43 14.86 4.66
CA PRO A 151 5.82 15.96 3.78
C PRO A 151 5.39 15.74 2.33
N TYR A 152 5.54 14.52 1.83
CA TYR A 152 5.17 14.14 0.47
C TYR A 152 3.65 14.16 0.28
N LEU A 153 2.89 13.62 1.24
CA LEU A 153 1.43 13.65 1.25
C LEU A 153 0.87 15.07 1.27
N GLY A 154 1.39 15.93 2.15
CA GLY A 154 0.94 17.33 2.24
C GLY A 154 1.20 18.14 0.96
N THR A 155 2.27 17.80 0.24
CA THR A 155 2.59 18.43 -1.05
C THR A 155 1.71 17.89 -2.18
N SER A 156 1.48 16.58 -2.21
CA SER A 156 0.77 15.90 -3.31
C SER A 156 -0.76 16.04 -3.20
N TYR A 157 -1.28 16.16 -1.99
CA TYR A 157 -2.71 16.25 -1.70
C TYR A 157 -3.02 17.47 -0.80
N PRO A 158 -2.79 18.70 -1.29
CA PRO A 158 -2.93 19.91 -0.47
C PRO A 158 -4.36 20.20 -0.01
N ALA A 159 -5.35 19.55 -0.65
CA ALA A 159 -6.76 19.61 -0.27
C ALA A 159 -7.16 18.53 0.75
N TRP A 160 -6.20 17.85 1.38
CA TRP A 160 -6.38 16.84 2.41
C TRP A 160 -5.51 17.17 3.63
N GLU A 161 -6.00 16.78 4.81
CA GLU A 161 -5.22 16.77 6.04
C GLU A 161 -4.74 15.35 6.35
N PHE A 162 -3.55 15.24 6.94
CA PHE A 162 -2.97 13.97 7.34
C PHE A 162 -2.58 14.03 8.81
N GLU A 163 -3.23 13.22 9.64
CA GLU A 163 -2.92 13.16 11.08
C GLU A 163 -1.70 12.27 11.34
N LYS A 164 -1.00 12.55 12.44
CA LYS A 164 0.03 11.64 12.95
C LYS A 164 -0.60 10.34 13.43
N TRP A 165 0.11 9.24 13.25
CA TRP A 165 -0.31 7.95 13.80
C TRP A 165 -0.17 7.94 15.31
N ARG A 166 -1.31 7.79 16.00
CA ARG A 166 -1.40 7.58 17.44
C ARG A 166 -1.90 6.17 17.74
N ALA A 167 -1.30 5.52 18.73
CA ALA A 167 -1.66 4.14 19.09
C ALA A 167 -3.11 3.99 19.59
N ASP A 168 -3.73 5.08 20.02
CA ASP A 168 -5.11 5.16 20.50
C ASP A 168 -6.09 5.70 19.44
N ALA A 169 -5.65 5.90 18.19
CA ALA A 169 -6.53 6.33 17.12
C ALA A 169 -7.69 5.33 16.92
N GLN A 170 -8.91 5.84 16.88
CA GLN A 170 -10.12 5.03 16.67
C GLN A 170 -10.93 5.57 15.47
N PRO A 171 -11.58 4.69 14.70
CA PRO A 171 -12.61 5.05 13.72
C PRO A 171 -13.87 5.63 14.36
#